data_AF-A0AAV9KL32-F1
#
_entry.id   AF-A0AAV9KL32-F1
#
_cell.length_a   1.000
_cell.length_b   1.000
_cell.length_c   1.000
_cell.angle_alpha   90.00
_cell.angle_beta   90.00
_cell.angle_gamma   90.00
#
_symmetry.space_group_name_H-M   'P 1'
#
loop_
_entity.id
_entity.type
_entity.pdbx_description
1 polymer ?
#
loop_
_entity_poly.entity_id
_entity_poly.type
_entity_poly.pdbx_seq_one_letter_code
_entity_poly.pdbx_strand_id
1 'polypeptide(L)'
;MDFNHERDRKPADESRSLIDSLQNEIALDIVSRLPVSSLIQFRFVCETWNMLTHDPRLVNLHFSRASKINPSIIIKTYHPQKEQLFFVELSDLHDAEHTLKEITIPFSTSMAKFRVVGSCNALLYLSGVYDHEAAYVFNPFTREHKKLPNCNEFEVNEMVYGFGFHPVTYDYKVIKVGYSPHVCYATWSPGNFNSDDLPRSEVHLFSLGSSNSWRNLG
;
A
#
# COMPACT_ATOMS: atom_id res chain seq x y z
N MET A 1 47.62 -31.79 -24.84
CA MET A 1 47.23 -30.41 -25.21
C MET A 1 45.84 -30.25 -24.68
N ASP A 2 45.65 -29.43 -23.65
CA ASP A 2 44.40 -28.75 -23.34
C ASP A 2 44.79 -27.64 -22.36
N PHE A 3 45.04 -26.46 -22.92
CA PHE A 3 45.37 -25.26 -22.16
C PHE A 3 44.07 -24.64 -21.64
N ASN A 4 44.06 -24.41 -20.33
CA ASN A 4 43.13 -23.57 -19.61
C ASN A 4 42.84 -22.26 -20.37
N HIS A 5 41.55 -21.92 -20.47
CA HIS A 5 41.11 -20.57 -20.78
C HIS A 5 40.38 -19.98 -19.56
N GLU A 6 41.15 -19.73 -18.49
CA GLU A 6 40.73 -18.81 -17.44
C GLU A 6 40.81 -17.39 -18.03
N ARG A 7 39.63 -16.81 -18.24
CA ARG A 7 39.48 -15.42 -18.70
C ARG A 7 39.83 -14.48 -17.54
N ASP A 8 41.04 -13.93 -17.57
CA ASP A 8 41.42 -12.75 -16.80
C ASP A 8 40.49 -11.57 -17.16
N ARG A 9 39.59 -11.20 -16.24
CA ARG A 9 38.88 -9.91 -16.30
C ARG A 9 39.89 -8.81 -15.99
N LYS A 10 40.00 -7.82 -16.89
CA LYS A 10 40.97 -6.71 -16.77
C LYS A 10 40.56 -5.74 -15.63
N PRO A 11 41.51 -5.28 -14.80
CA PRO A 11 41.25 -4.44 -13.61
C PRO A 11 40.63 -3.06 -13.91
N ALA A 12 40.75 -2.57 -15.14
CA ALA A 12 40.13 -1.30 -15.56
C ALA A 12 38.60 -1.38 -15.71
N ASP A 13 38.06 -2.58 -15.97
CA ASP A 13 36.61 -2.81 -16.11
C ASP A 13 35.94 -2.90 -14.74
N GLU A 14 36.62 -3.54 -13.78
CA GLU A 14 36.19 -3.58 -12.36
C GLU A 14 36.23 -2.19 -11.72
N SER A 15 37.27 -1.40 -12.01
CA SER A 15 37.40 -0.03 -11.48
C SER A 15 36.29 0.89 -12.01
N ARG A 16 35.89 0.74 -13.28
CA ARG A 16 34.75 1.49 -13.86
C ARG A 16 33.42 1.05 -13.26
N SER A 17 33.21 -0.26 -13.12
CA SER A 17 32.02 -0.81 -12.46
C SER A 17 31.86 -0.34 -11.01
N LEU A 18 32.95 -0.17 -10.27
CA LEU A 18 32.94 0.33 -8.87
C LEU A 18 32.62 1.83 -8.79
N ILE A 19 33.10 2.62 -9.75
CA ILE A 19 32.77 4.05 -9.83
C ILE A 19 31.29 4.23 -10.19
N ASP A 20 30.78 3.46 -11.14
CA ASP A 20 29.37 3.51 -11.53
C ASP A 20 28.46 3.03 -10.39
N SER A 21 28.86 2.01 -9.63
CA SER A 21 28.09 1.58 -8.44
C SER A 21 28.08 2.65 -7.36
N LEU A 22 29.22 3.30 -7.08
CA LEU A 22 29.31 4.36 -6.09
C LEU A 22 28.50 5.60 -6.49
N GLN A 23 28.54 5.99 -7.76
CA GLN A 23 27.71 7.08 -8.29
C GLN A 23 26.22 6.78 -8.12
N ASN A 24 25.80 5.54 -8.37
CA ASN A 24 24.43 5.11 -8.15
C ASN A 24 24.04 5.13 -6.66
N GLU A 25 24.93 4.70 -5.77
CA GLU A 25 24.67 4.75 -4.32
C GLU A 25 24.52 6.19 -3.80
N ILE A 26 25.37 7.10 -4.25
CA ILE A 26 25.28 8.52 -3.91
C ILE A 26 23.98 9.12 -4.48
N ALA A 27 23.64 8.79 -5.72
CA ALA A 27 22.37 9.22 -6.32
C ALA A 27 21.16 8.72 -5.52
N LEU A 28 21.15 7.44 -5.11
CA LEU A 28 20.12 6.89 -4.22
C LEU A 28 20.08 7.60 -2.87
N ASP A 29 21.23 7.91 -2.27
CA ASP A 29 21.30 8.63 -1.00
C ASP A 29 20.70 10.04 -1.10
N ILE A 30 21.03 10.78 -2.17
CA ILE A 30 20.51 12.13 -2.40
C ILE A 30 19.01 12.07 -2.67
N VAL A 31 18.59 11.24 -3.63
CA VAL A 31 17.20 11.15 -4.07
C VAL A 31 16.30 10.65 -2.94
N SER A 32 16.73 9.69 -2.12
CA SER A 32 15.94 9.20 -0.98
C SER A 32 15.67 10.23 0.12
N ARG A 33 16.30 11.41 0.09
CA ARG A 33 16.05 12.51 1.03
C ARG A 33 15.05 13.54 0.51
N LEU A 34 14.70 13.48 -0.77
CA LEU A 34 13.76 14.41 -1.37
C LEU A 34 12.32 14.09 -0.93
N PRO A 35 11.42 15.09 -0.89
CA PRO A 35 9.99 14.85 -0.70
C PRO A 35 9.44 13.94 -1.80
N VAL A 36 8.41 13.15 -1.46
CA VAL A 36 7.77 12.23 -2.41
C VAL A 36 7.21 12.94 -3.65
N SER A 37 6.76 14.19 -3.50
CA SER A 37 6.27 14.96 -4.64
C SER A 37 7.38 15.25 -5.67
N SER A 38 8.60 15.55 -5.21
CA SER A 38 9.77 15.67 -6.07
C SER A 38 10.12 14.32 -6.71
N LEU A 39 10.09 13.22 -5.96
CA LEU A 39 10.43 11.89 -6.49
C LEU A 39 9.57 11.46 -7.67
N ILE A 40 8.28 11.77 -7.64
CA ILE A 40 7.37 11.47 -8.75
C ILE A 40 7.78 12.26 -10.02
N GLN A 41 8.23 13.50 -9.85
CA GLN A 41 8.65 14.35 -10.97
C GLN A 41 9.95 13.83 -11.62
N PHE A 42 10.87 13.27 -10.82
CA PHE A 42 12.13 12.68 -11.30
C PHE A 42 11.90 11.57 -12.33
N ARG A 43 10.78 10.84 -12.22
CA ARG A 43 10.38 9.81 -13.19
C ARG A 43 10.25 10.34 -14.62
N PHE A 44 9.99 11.64 -14.78
CA PHE A 44 9.74 12.27 -16.07
C PHE A 44 10.94 13.08 -16.60
N VAL A 45 12.07 13.10 -15.88
CA VAL A 45 13.25 13.89 -16.27
C VAL A 45 14.06 13.20 -17.35
N CYS A 46 14.51 11.96 -17.11
CA CYS A 46 15.21 11.13 -18.09
C CYS A 46 15.09 9.64 -17.73
N GLU A 47 15.52 8.77 -18.65
CA GLU A 47 15.45 7.30 -18.47
C GLU A 47 16.24 6.81 -17.25
N THR A 48 17.42 7.36 -16.98
CA THR A 48 18.23 6.99 -15.81
C THR A 48 17.51 7.31 -14.50
N TRP A 49 16.92 8.50 -14.37
CA TRP A 49 16.14 8.87 -13.19
C TRP A 49 14.86 8.05 -13.07
N ASN A 50 14.19 7.76 -14.19
CA ASN A 50 13.05 6.85 -14.23
C ASN A 50 13.41 5.46 -13.70
N MET A 51 14.51 4.86 -14.16
CA MET A 51 15.01 3.59 -13.64
C MET A 51 15.32 3.66 -12.14
N LEU A 52 15.99 4.73 -11.70
CA LEU A 52 16.32 4.95 -10.29
C LEU A 52 15.06 5.02 -9.41
N THR A 53 13.99 5.66 -9.90
CA THR A 53 12.72 5.74 -9.14
C THR A 53 12.01 4.41 -8.95
N HIS A 54 12.33 3.41 -9.78
CA HIS A 54 11.80 2.05 -9.65
C HIS A 54 12.75 1.12 -8.87
N ASP A 55 13.91 1.61 -8.42
CA ASP A 55 14.84 0.84 -7.61
C ASP A 55 14.26 0.56 -6.21
N PRO A 56 14.10 -0.71 -5.79
CA PRO A 56 13.59 -1.04 -4.46
C PRO A 56 14.44 -0.47 -3.31
N ARG A 57 15.73 -0.24 -3.53
CA ARG A 57 16.64 0.38 -2.54
C ARG A 57 16.23 1.81 -2.25
N LEU A 58 15.82 2.56 -3.27
CA LEU A 58 15.32 3.93 -3.11
C LEU A 58 14.09 3.94 -2.23
N VAL A 59 13.14 3.03 -2.50
CA VAL A 59 11.89 2.91 -1.74
C VAL A 59 12.18 2.65 -0.26
N ASN A 60 13.05 1.69 0.05
CA ASN A 60 13.43 1.36 1.42
C ASN A 60 14.16 2.51 2.13
N LEU A 61 15.14 3.14 1.46
CA LEU A 61 15.87 4.28 2.00
C LEU A 61 14.93 5.46 2.27
N HIS A 62 14.06 5.79 1.30
CA HIS A 62 13.08 6.85 1.44
C HIS A 62 12.12 6.56 2.60
N PHE A 63 11.56 5.35 2.73
CA PHE A 63 10.69 5.03 3.87
C PHE A 63 11.39 5.17 5.22
N SER A 64 12.65 4.75 5.32
CA SER A 64 13.42 4.88 6.56
C SER A 64 13.68 6.34 6.97
N ARG A 65 13.62 7.27 6.00
CA ARG A 65 13.94 8.69 6.15
C ARG A 65 12.72 9.60 6.17
N ALA A 66 11.66 9.25 5.44
CA ALA A 66 10.50 10.09 5.16
C ALA A 66 9.83 10.58 6.45
N SER A 67 9.66 9.70 7.45
CA SER A 67 9.07 10.08 8.74
C SER A 67 9.91 11.07 9.55
N LYS A 68 11.21 11.18 9.28
CA LYS A 68 12.14 12.04 10.01
C LYS A 68 12.46 13.34 9.27
N ILE A 69 12.57 13.28 7.95
CA ILE A 69 13.03 14.39 7.12
C ILE A 69 11.84 15.16 6.54
N ASN A 70 10.89 14.45 5.92
CA ASN A 70 9.76 15.05 5.23
C ASN A 70 8.45 14.34 5.61
N PRO A 71 7.99 14.50 6.87
CA PRO A 71 6.76 13.86 7.29
C PRO A 71 5.61 14.37 6.42
N SER A 72 4.67 13.49 6.10
CA SER A 72 3.55 13.81 5.22
C SER A 72 2.29 13.09 5.67
N ILE A 73 1.14 13.72 5.43
CA ILE A 73 -0.16 13.19 5.82
C ILE A 73 -1.07 13.14 4.59
N ILE A 74 -1.86 12.07 4.50
CA ILE A 74 -2.99 11.99 3.57
C ILE A 74 -4.28 12.18 4.38
N ILE A 75 -5.09 13.14 3.96
CA ILE A 75 -6.35 13.51 4.60
C ILE A 75 -7.50 13.12 3.68
N LYS A 76 -8.49 12.45 4.24
CA LYS A 76 -9.75 12.15 3.55
C LYS A 76 -10.80 13.18 3.96
N THR A 77 -11.52 13.74 3.00
CA THR A 77 -12.68 14.61 3.28
C THR A 77 -14.00 13.85 3.13
N TYR A 78 -14.98 14.21 3.97
CA TYR A 78 -16.34 13.73 3.88
C TYR A 78 -17.18 14.74 3.10
N HIS A 79 -17.24 14.60 1.78
CA HIS A 79 -18.06 15.46 0.93
C HIS A 79 -19.33 14.70 0.49
N PRO A 80 -20.52 15.34 0.42
CA PRO A 80 -21.80 14.64 0.20
C PRO A 80 -21.84 13.80 -1.08
N GLN A 81 -21.24 14.29 -2.16
CA GLN A 81 -21.33 13.66 -3.49
C GLN A 81 -20.22 12.62 -3.72
N LYS A 82 -18.98 12.98 -3.42
CA LYS A 82 -17.79 12.15 -3.69
C LYS A 82 -16.72 12.51 -2.68
N GLU A 83 -16.08 11.50 -2.10
CA GLU A 83 -14.97 11.70 -1.18
C GLU A 83 -13.67 11.97 -1.95
N GLN A 84 -12.81 12.78 -1.34
CA GLN A 84 -11.53 13.19 -1.91
C GLN A 84 -10.41 12.84 -0.93
N LEU A 85 -9.22 12.63 -1.49
CA LEU A 85 -7.98 12.49 -0.75
C LEU A 85 -7.11 13.69 -1.04
N PHE A 86 -6.48 14.22 -0.01
CA PHE A 86 -5.52 15.30 -0.11
C PHE A 86 -4.20 14.89 0.54
N PHE A 87 -3.11 15.41 0.00
CA PHE A 87 -1.76 15.16 0.44
C PHE A 87 -1.15 16.46 0.96
N VAL A 88 -0.49 16.37 2.12
CA VAL A 88 0.18 17.49 2.79
C VAL A 88 1.59 17.06 3.17
N GLU A 89 2.58 17.84 2.76
CA GLU A 89 3.97 17.74 3.21
C GLU A 89 4.17 18.68 4.39
N LEU A 90 4.69 18.15 5.51
CA LEU A 90 4.84 18.87 6.77
C LEU A 90 6.26 19.43 6.99
N SER A 91 7.15 19.29 6.00
CA SER A 91 8.57 19.66 6.12
C SER A 91 8.85 21.17 6.17
N ASP A 92 7.88 22.03 5.91
CA ASP A 92 8.07 23.49 5.84
C ASP A 92 7.27 24.25 6.90
N LEU A 93 7.50 24.00 8.19
CA LEU A 93 6.89 24.81 9.27
C LEU A 93 7.30 26.30 9.25
N HIS A 94 8.21 26.70 8.36
CA HIS A 94 8.65 28.09 8.16
C HIS A 94 8.03 28.76 6.93
N ASP A 95 7.34 28.02 6.06
CA ASP A 95 6.65 28.59 4.90
C ASP A 95 5.14 28.55 5.17
N ALA A 96 4.51 29.73 5.17
CA ALA A 96 3.14 29.90 5.67
C ALA A 96 2.06 29.29 4.74
N GLU A 97 2.46 28.55 3.71
CA GLU A 97 1.59 28.06 2.65
C GLU A 97 1.82 26.56 2.40
N HIS A 98 1.51 25.73 3.39
CA HIS A 98 1.40 24.29 3.17
C HIS A 98 0.39 24.02 2.06
N THR A 99 0.87 23.68 0.87
CA THR A 99 0.00 23.47 -0.29
C THR A 99 -0.72 22.14 -0.14
N LEU A 100 -2.02 22.20 0.11
CA LEU A 100 -2.91 21.04 0.08
C LEU A 100 -3.02 20.54 -1.37
N LYS A 101 -2.46 19.36 -1.66
CA LYS A 101 -2.47 18.78 -3.01
C LYS A 101 -3.59 17.74 -3.11
N GLU A 102 -4.55 17.93 -4.01
CA GLU A 102 -5.59 16.91 -4.25
C GLU A 102 -4.98 15.68 -4.92
N ILE A 103 -5.28 14.49 -4.39
CA ILE A 103 -4.92 13.22 -5.00
C ILE A 103 -6.03 12.80 -5.96
N THR A 104 -5.69 12.66 -7.23
CA THR A 104 -6.60 12.12 -8.23
C THR A 104 -6.83 10.62 -8.02
N ILE A 105 -8.09 10.24 -7.83
CA ILE A 105 -8.51 8.84 -7.67
C ILE A 105 -9.08 8.33 -9.01
N PRO A 106 -8.34 7.46 -9.75
CA PRO A 106 -8.69 7.08 -11.12
C PRO A 106 -9.97 6.22 -11.22
N PHE A 107 -10.34 5.52 -10.14
CA PHE A 107 -11.54 4.67 -10.06
C PHE A 107 -12.72 5.35 -9.33
N SER A 108 -12.68 6.68 -9.19
CA SER A 108 -13.70 7.42 -8.43
C SER A 108 -15.11 7.35 -9.04
N THR A 109 -15.24 7.09 -10.34
CA THR A 109 -16.55 6.84 -10.98
C THR A 109 -17.17 5.53 -10.50
N SER A 110 -16.36 4.50 -10.27
CA SER A 110 -16.81 3.19 -9.78
C SER A 110 -16.98 3.17 -8.25
N MET A 111 -16.29 4.04 -7.53
CA MET A 111 -16.34 4.11 -6.07
C MET A 111 -16.24 5.57 -5.59
N ALA A 112 -17.40 6.25 -5.52
CA ALA A 112 -17.47 7.64 -5.09
C ALA A 112 -17.30 7.82 -3.57
N LYS A 113 -17.61 6.78 -2.79
CA LYS A 113 -17.54 6.75 -1.32
C LYS A 113 -16.76 5.52 -0.85
N PHE A 114 -15.72 5.71 -0.07
CA PHE A 114 -14.80 4.69 0.40
C PHE A 114 -14.23 4.97 1.79
N ARG A 115 -13.97 3.93 2.57
CA ARG A 115 -13.18 4.00 3.80
C ARG A 115 -11.71 3.84 3.43
N VAL A 116 -10.84 4.61 4.08
CA VAL A 116 -9.40 4.32 4.09
C VAL A 116 -9.18 3.34 5.24
N VAL A 117 -9.01 2.07 4.92
CA VAL A 117 -8.87 1.01 5.94
C VAL A 117 -7.50 1.09 6.61
N GLY A 118 -6.47 1.33 5.81
CA GLY A 118 -5.10 1.38 6.30
C GLY A 118 -4.11 1.79 5.22
N SER A 119 -2.91 2.12 5.66
CA SER A 119 -1.77 2.43 4.80
C SER A 119 -0.60 1.51 5.14
N CYS A 120 0.16 1.11 4.13
CA CYS A 120 1.37 0.32 4.31
C CYS A 120 2.31 0.58 3.15
N ASN A 121 3.56 0.97 3.42
CA ASN A 121 4.58 1.25 2.40
C ASN A 121 4.06 2.13 1.24
N ALA A 122 3.46 3.28 1.57
CA ALA A 122 2.81 4.22 0.65
C ALA A 122 1.62 3.70 -0.16
N LEU A 123 1.21 2.44 0.04
CA LEU A 123 -0.04 1.92 -0.50
C LEU A 123 -1.19 2.20 0.47
N LEU A 124 -2.34 2.52 -0.06
CA LEU A 124 -3.61 2.65 0.65
C LEU A 124 -4.50 1.45 0.30
N TYR A 125 -5.16 0.89 1.30
CA TYR A 125 -6.29 -0.01 1.07
C TYR A 125 -7.60 0.75 1.28
N LEU A 126 -8.40 0.81 0.22
CA LEU A 126 -9.66 1.54 0.14
C LEU A 126 -10.81 0.55 -0.06
N SER A 127 -11.86 0.66 0.73
CA SER A 127 -13.07 -0.19 0.62
C SER A 127 -14.31 0.67 0.47
N GLY A 128 -15.25 0.31 -0.41
CA GLY A 128 -16.48 1.05 -0.59
C GLY A 128 -17.31 1.17 0.69
N VAL A 129 -18.01 2.28 0.85
CA VAL A 129 -18.88 2.51 2.03
C VAL A 129 -20.17 1.68 1.93
N TYR A 130 -20.79 1.71 0.75
CA TYR A 130 -22.07 1.06 0.45
C TYR A 130 -21.91 -0.20 -0.41
N ASP A 131 -20.78 -0.33 -1.09
CA ASP A 131 -20.44 -1.47 -1.94
C ASP A 131 -19.15 -2.09 -1.39
N HIS A 132 -19.32 -3.17 -0.62
CA HIS A 132 -18.19 -3.90 -0.02
C HIS A 132 -17.40 -4.73 -1.05
N GLU A 133 -17.91 -4.85 -2.28
CA GLU A 133 -17.24 -5.49 -3.41
C GLU A 133 -16.23 -4.54 -4.07
N ALA A 134 -16.48 -3.23 -3.97
CA ALA A 134 -15.55 -2.19 -4.42
C ALA A 134 -14.38 -2.06 -3.44
N ALA A 135 -13.30 -2.80 -3.68
CA ALA A 135 -12.08 -2.72 -2.89
C ALA A 135 -10.84 -2.52 -3.77
N TYR A 136 -9.96 -1.60 -3.37
CA TYR A 136 -8.79 -1.21 -4.14
C TYR A 136 -7.55 -1.11 -3.24
N VAL A 137 -6.43 -1.64 -3.72
CA VAL A 137 -5.10 -1.22 -3.27
C VAL A 137 -4.64 -0.12 -4.21
N PHE A 138 -4.22 1.02 -3.66
CA PHE A 138 -3.96 2.25 -4.42
C PHE A 138 -2.66 2.91 -3.97
N ASN A 139 -1.80 3.23 -4.93
CA ASN A 139 -0.66 4.11 -4.70
C ASN A 139 -1.06 5.56 -5.10
N PRO A 140 -1.19 6.49 -4.13
CA PRO A 140 -1.63 7.86 -4.40
C PRO A 140 -0.62 8.68 -5.23
N PHE A 141 0.64 8.24 -5.27
CA PHE A 141 1.74 8.95 -5.90
C PHE A 141 1.99 8.48 -7.33
N THR A 142 1.95 7.17 -7.58
CA THR A 142 2.10 6.61 -8.93
C THR A 142 0.77 6.51 -9.68
N ARG A 143 -0.36 6.61 -8.96
CA ARG A 143 -1.74 6.39 -9.42
C ARG A 143 -2.05 4.94 -9.83
N GLU A 144 -1.08 4.04 -9.65
CA GLU A 144 -1.28 2.62 -9.85
C GLU A 144 -2.28 2.10 -8.84
N HIS A 145 -3.16 1.22 -9.30
CA HIS A 145 -4.21 0.66 -8.47
C HIS A 145 -4.56 -0.73 -8.94
N LYS A 146 -5.05 -1.52 -8.00
CA LYS A 146 -5.54 -2.88 -8.26
C LYS A 146 -6.88 -3.05 -7.57
N LYS A 147 -7.94 -3.28 -8.35
CA LYS A 147 -9.23 -3.74 -7.82
C LYS A 147 -9.03 -5.16 -7.29
N LEU A 148 -9.45 -5.39 -6.06
CA LEU A 148 -9.41 -6.74 -5.48
C LEU A 148 -10.65 -7.53 -5.93
N PRO A 149 -10.52 -8.85 -6.10
CA PRO A 149 -11.67 -9.69 -6.34
C PRO A 149 -12.62 -9.64 -5.14
N ASN A 150 -13.90 -9.86 -5.40
CA ASN A 150 -14.89 -9.89 -4.33
C ASN A 150 -14.67 -11.12 -3.42
N CYS A 151 -15.05 -10.97 -2.15
CA CYS A 151 -15.07 -12.02 -1.16
C CYS A 151 -16.55 -12.30 -0.86
N ASN A 152 -17.19 -13.12 -1.69
CA ASN A 152 -18.65 -13.36 -1.67
C ASN A 152 -19.12 -14.25 -0.52
N GLU A 153 -18.25 -14.59 0.43
CA GLU A 153 -18.50 -15.65 1.40
C GLU A 153 -19.17 -15.14 2.68
N PHE A 154 -19.39 -13.84 2.81
CA PHE A 154 -19.89 -13.26 4.04
C PHE A 154 -21.40 -12.99 4.00
N GLU A 155 -22.18 -13.76 4.77
CA GLU A 155 -23.59 -13.46 5.09
C GLU A 155 -23.72 -12.49 6.29
N VAL A 156 -22.79 -11.54 6.45
CA VAL A 156 -22.64 -10.77 7.70
C VAL A 156 -22.65 -9.26 7.51
N ASN A 157 -23.30 -8.58 8.47
CA ASN A 157 -23.60 -7.14 8.42
C ASN A 157 -22.43 -6.25 8.83
N GLU A 158 -21.50 -6.74 9.65
CA GLU A 158 -20.36 -5.96 10.14
C GLU A 158 -19.03 -6.55 9.71
N MET A 159 -18.17 -5.69 9.16
CA MET A 159 -16.87 -6.04 8.60
C MET A 159 -15.77 -5.22 9.24
N VAL A 160 -14.78 -5.91 9.78
CA VAL A 160 -13.50 -5.33 10.15
C VAL A 160 -12.49 -5.67 9.07
N TYR A 161 -11.66 -4.69 8.72
CA TYR A 161 -10.64 -4.84 7.69
C TYR A 161 -9.25 -4.59 8.25
N GLY A 162 -8.27 -5.29 7.71
CA GLY A 162 -6.85 -5.06 7.96
C GLY A 162 -6.06 -5.05 6.66
N PHE A 163 -4.99 -4.26 6.61
CA PHE A 163 -4.06 -4.23 5.48
C PHE A 163 -2.63 -4.08 5.99
N GLY A 164 -1.70 -4.86 5.43
CA GLY A 164 -0.31 -4.78 5.83
C GLY A 164 0.63 -5.60 4.95
N PHE A 165 1.92 -5.41 5.17
CA PHE A 165 2.98 -6.14 4.49
C PHE A 165 3.49 -7.28 5.37
N HIS A 166 3.60 -8.47 4.81
CA HIS A 166 4.16 -9.64 5.48
C HIS A 166 5.64 -9.81 5.08
N PRO A 167 6.59 -9.44 5.95
CA PRO A 167 8.00 -9.32 5.58
C PRO A 167 8.66 -10.66 5.24
N VAL A 168 8.14 -11.78 5.75
CA VAL A 168 8.72 -13.11 5.48
C VAL A 168 8.36 -13.62 4.09
N THR A 169 7.13 -13.37 3.63
CA THR A 169 6.70 -13.79 2.29
C THR A 169 6.83 -12.68 1.25
N TYR A 170 7.32 -11.51 1.66
CA TYR A 170 7.40 -10.29 0.84
C TYR A 170 6.09 -9.99 0.10
N ASP A 171 4.96 -10.11 0.78
CA ASP A 171 3.64 -9.94 0.16
C ASP A 171 2.73 -9.03 0.98
N TYR A 172 1.90 -8.26 0.29
CA TYR A 172 0.84 -7.48 0.93
C TYR A 172 -0.36 -8.37 1.18
N LYS A 173 -0.95 -8.21 2.36
CA LYS A 173 -2.08 -8.99 2.82
C LYS A 173 -3.24 -8.08 3.19
N VAL A 174 -4.43 -8.51 2.83
CA VAL A 174 -5.68 -7.90 3.28
C VAL A 174 -6.41 -8.92 4.13
N ILE A 175 -6.87 -8.51 5.31
CA ILE A 175 -7.71 -9.31 6.19
C ILE A 175 -9.11 -8.72 6.15
N LYS A 176 -10.12 -9.57 6.02
CA LYS A 176 -11.52 -9.26 6.27
C LYS A 176 -11.99 -10.15 7.41
N VAL A 177 -12.61 -9.56 8.42
CA VAL A 177 -13.27 -10.30 9.49
C VAL A 177 -14.73 -9.90 9.49
N GLY A 178 -15.58 -10.85 9.14
CA GLY A 178 -17.03 -10.69 9.20
C GLY A 178 -17.54 -11.19 10.54
N TYR A 179 -18.45 -10.44 11.16
CA TYR A 179 -19.13 -10.85 12.39
C TYR A 179 -20.63 -10.93 12.17
N SER A 180 -21.23 -12.05 12.57
CA SER A 180 -22.69 -12.18 12.62
C SER A 180 -23.17 -11.82 14.02
N PRO A 181 -23.73 -10.61 14.25
CA PRO A 181 -24.45 -10.36 15.47
C PRO A 181 -25.71 -11.24 15.44
N HIS A 182 -25.77 -12.26 16.30
CA HIS A 182 -27.03 -12.90 16.59
C HIS A 182 -27.97 -11.82 17.14
N VAL A 183 -29.01 -11.48 16.37
CA VAL A 183 -30.08 -10.65 16.91
C VAL A 183 -30.85 -11.52 17.88
N CYS A 184 -30.48 -11.45 19.16
CA CYS A 184 -31.23 -12.09 20.23
C CYS A 184 -32.58 -11.37 20.40
N TYR A 185 -33.55 -11.66 19.53
CA TYR A 185 -34.97 -11.46 19.85
C TYR A 185 -35.52 -12.62 20.72
N ALA A 186 -34.67 -13.59 21.08
CA ALA A 186 -35.05 -14.68 21.96
C ALA A 186 -35.29 -14.12 23.37
N THR A 187 -36.57 -14.02 23.73
CA THR A 187 -37.04 -13.91 25.11
C THR A 187 -36.20 -14.82 26.01
N TRP A 188 -35.44 -14.19 26.91
CA TRP A 188 -34.47 -14.83 27.80
C TRP A 188 -35.13 -16.00 28.54
N SER A 189 -34.87 -17.22 28.07
CA SER A 189 -35.33 -18.45 28.70
C SER A 189 -34.10 -19.16 29.27
N PRO A 190 -33.93 -19.20 30.60
CA PRO A 190 -32.77 -19.83 31.20
C PRO A 190 -32.86 -21.35 30.98
N GLY A 191 -31.99 -21.91 30.12
CA GLY A 191 -31.83 -23.36 30.00
C GLY A 191 -31.57 -23.93 28.60
N ASN A 192 -31.70 -23.14 27.53
CA ASN A 192 -31.54 -23.63 26.16
C ASN A 192 -30.48 -22.81 25.40
N PHE A 193 -29.20 -22.99 25.75
CA PHE A 193 -28.09 -22.49 24.94
C PHE A 193 -27.68 -23.60 23.98
N ASN A 194 -28.01 -23.45 22.69
CA ASN A 194 -27.42 -24.30 21.65
C ASN A 194 -26.04 -23.72 21.29
N SER A 195 -25.09 -24.58 20.93
CA SER A 195 -23.77 -24.13 20.44
C SER A 195 -23.85 -23.25 19.18
N ASP A 196 -24.99 -23.29 18.47
CA ASP A 196 -25.29 -22.43 17.32
C ASP A 196 -25.63 -20.97 17.69
N ASP A 197 -25.86 -20.68 18.98
CA ASP A 197 -26.14 -19.33 19.49
C ASP A 197 -24.86 -18.51 19.76
N LEU A 198 -23.67 -19.07 19.51
CA LEU A 198 -22.40 -18.36 19.65
C LEU A 198 -22.15 -17.44 18.45
N PRO A 199 -21.63 -16.21 18.67
CA PRO A 199 -21.28 -15.31 17.59
C PRO A 199 -20.28 -15.99 16.65
N ARG A 200 -20.67 -16.13 15.39
CA ARG A 200 -19.78 -16.64 14.34
C ARG A 200 -18.99 -15.47 13.77
N SER A 201 -17.66 -15.60 13.81
CA SER A 201 -16.74 -14.74 13.10
C SER A 201 -16.09 -15.54 12.00
N GLU A 202 -16.01 -14.99 10.79
CA GLU A 202 -15.26 -15.60 9.70
C GLU A 202 -14.10 -14.69 9.32
N VAL A 203 -12.91 -15.26 9.17
CA VAL A 203 -11.71 -14.53 8.78
C VAL A 203 -11.27 -14.93 7.38
N HIS A 204 -11.19 -13.96 6.48
CA HIS A 204 -10.64 -14.15 5.14
C HIS A 204 -9.36 -13.36 4.95
N LEU A 205 -8.36 -14.03 4.36
CA LEU A 205 -7.08 -13.43 4.02
C LEU A 205 -6.91 -13.40 2.50
N PHE A 206 -6.53 -12.25 1.98
CA PHE A 206 -6.08 -12.08 0.61
C PHE A 206 -4.58 -11.84 0.58
N SER A 207 -3.88 -12.44 -0.38
CA SER A 207 -2.45 -12.18 -0.62
C SER A 207 -2.27 -11.57 -2.02
N LEU A 208 -1.69 -10.37 -2.10
CA LEU A 208 -1.74 -9.51 -3.29
C LEU A 208 -0.87 -10.02 -4.44
N GLY A 209 0.31 -10.54 -4.12
CA GLY A 209 1.33 -10.99 -5.07
C GLY A 209 1.35 -12.51 -5.25
N SER A 210 1.25 -13.28 -4.16
CA SER A 210 1.47 -14.73 -4.20
C SER A 210 0.29 -15.53 -4.78
N SER A 211 -0.90 -15.40 -4.19
CA SER A 211 -2.08 -16.18 -4.61
C SER A 211 -3.07 -15.37 -5.44
N ASN A 212 -3.11 -14.04 -5.26
CA ASN A 212 -4.11 -13.16 -5.82
C ASN A 212 -5.55 -13.67 -5.59
N SER A 213 -5.77 -14.35 -4.45
CA SER A 213 -7.01 -15.01 -4.10
C SER A 213 -7.32 -14.87 -2.62
N TRP A 214 -8.61 -14.95 -2.28
CA TRP A 214 -9.06 -15.06 -0.90
C TRP A 214 -8.90 -16.49 -0.39
N ARG A 215 -8.56 -16.62 0.90
CA ARG A 215 -8.60 -17.89 1.63
C ARG A 215 -9.34 -17.67 2.95
N ASN A 216 -10.28 -18.56 3.24
CA ASN A 216 -10.98 -18.61 4.53
C ASN A 216 -10.03 -19.24 5.57
N LEU A 217 -9.96 -18.65 6.75
CA LEU A 217 -9.10 -19.07 7.87
C LEU A 217 -9.89 -19.63 9.07
N GLY A 218 -11.23 -19.69 8.98
CA GLY A 218 -12.12 -20.05 10.08
C GLY A 218 -12.84 -18.85 10.67
#